data_AF-A0A8A8D2X9-F1
#
_entry.id   AF-A0A8A8D2X9-F1
#
_cell.length_a   1.000
_cell.length_b   1.000
_cell.length_c   1.000
_cell.angle_alpha   90.00
_cell.angle_beta   90.00
_cell.angle_gamma   90.00
#
_symmetry.space_group_name_H-M   'P 1'
#
loop_
_entity.id
_entity.type
_entity.pdbx_description
1 polymer ?
#
loop_
_entity_poly.entity_id
_entity_poly.type
_entity_poly.pdbx_seq_one_letter_code
_entity_poly.pdbx_strand_id
1 'polypeptide(L)' 'MTADMSSSSHRIDAALLNLTAPEAPADEMIELVAGGQRGSYSARQCVDRATATQAAAYFVSTGGADPRLCWQPG' A
#
# COMPACT_ATOMS: atom_id res chain seq x y z
N MET A 1 12.71 39.01 18.70
CA MET A 1 12.76 38.43 17.34
C MET A 1 13.17 36.99 17.52
N THR A 2 12.20 36.10 17.67
CA THR A 2 12.40 34.66 17.85
C THR A 2 11.63 34.02 16.71
N ALA A 3 12.35 33.40 15.77
CA ALA A 3 11.71 32.72 14.66
C ALA A 3 10.96 31.50 15.22
N ASP A 4 9.65 31.50 15.03
CA ASP A 4 8.80 30.32 15.14
C ASP A 4 9.20 29.37 14.02
N MET A 5 10.07 28.42 14.32
CA MET A 5 10.24 27.22 13.50
C MET A 5 9.02 26.32 13.75
N SER A 6 7.88 26.75 13.23
CA SER A 6 6.76 25.86 12.98
C SER A 6 7.25 24.85 11.95
N SER A 7 7.71 23.71 12.46
CA SER A 7 7.91 22.51 11.66
C SER A 7 6.58 22.24 10.99
N SER A 8 6.50 22.53 9.69
CA SER A 8 5.39 22.16 8.84
C SER A 8 5.32 20.64 8.87
N SER A 9 4.61 20.10 9.86
CA SER A 9 4.18 18.72 9.87
C SER A 9 3.27 18.59 8.66
N HIS A 10 3.84 18.17 7.53
CA HIS A 10 3.09 17.76 6.36
C HIS A 10 2.24 16.58 6.81
N ARG A 11 1.04 16.88 7.32
CA ARG A 11 0.02 15.88 7.59
C ARG A 11 -0.29 15.26 6.24
N ILE A 12 0.34 14.13 5.97
CA ILE A 12 -0.15 13.19 4.98
C ILE A 12 -1.45 12.66 5.60
N ASP A 13 -2.55 13.40 5.47
CA ASP A 13 -3.91 12.93 5.81
C ASP A 13 -4.41 11.91 4.75
N ALA A 14 -3.50 11.29 3.99
CA ALA A 14 -3.85 10.27 3.03
C ALA A 14 -4.14 8.98 3.79
N ALA A 15 -5.38 8.49 3.66
CA ALA A 15 -5.75 7.17 4.15
C ALA A 15 -4.78 6.13 3.59
N LEU A 16 -4.17 5.33 4.47
CA LEU A 16 -3.39 4.18 4.05
C LEU A 16 -4.36 3.12 3.50
N LEU A 17 -4.09 2.67 2.28
CA LEU A 17 -4.89 1.67 1.60
C LEU A 17 -4.03 0.45 1.30
N ASN A 18 -4.57 -0.72 1.60
CA ASN A 18 -4.00 -2.01 1.24
C ASN A 18 -4.57 -2.45 -0.12
N LEU A 19 -3.68 -2.74 -1.07
CA LEU A 19 -4.02 -3.42 -2.32
C LEU A 19 -4.25 -4.90 -2.03
N THR A 20 -5.37 -5.46 -2.49
CA THR A 20 -5.76 -6.85 -2.17
C THR A 20 -6.04 -7.71 -3.40
N ALA A 21 -5.88 -9.02 -3.22
CA ALA A 21 -6.28 -10.11 -4.14
C ALA A 21 -7.50 -10.84 -3.55
N PRO A 22 -8.74 -10.33 -3.71
CA PRO A 22 -9.92 -10.87 -3.04
C PRO A 22 -10.25 -12.32 -3.43
N GLU A 23 -9.82 -12.75 -4.62
CA GLU A 23 -9.94 -14.12 -5.11
C GLU A 23 -9.01 -15.12 -4.41
N ALA A 24 -7.99 -14.64 -3.69
CA ALA A 24 -7.12 -15.52 -2.93
C ALA A 24 -7.84 -16.11 -1.70
N PRO A 25 -7.48 -17.33 -1.27
CA PRO A 25 -8.07 -17.95 -0.09
C PRO A 25 -7.87 -17.10 1.17
N ALA A 26 -8.92 -16.97 1.98
CA ALA A 26 -8.93 -16.09 3.16
C ALA A 26 -7.94 -16.54 4.25
N ASP A 27 -7.82 -17.85 4.43
CA ASP A 27 -7.05 -18.47 5.51
C ASP A 27 -5.64 -18.90 5.07
N GLU A 28 -5.27 -18.64 3.81
CA GLU A 28 -3.94 -18.94 3.31
C GLU A 28 -2.95 -17.84 3.69
N MET A 29 -1.79 -18.28 4.19
CA MET A 29 -0.68 -17.41 4.55
C MET A 29 0.51 -17.72 3.64
N ILE A 30 1.17 -16.66 3.17
CA ILE A 30 2.34 -16.72 2.30
C ILE A 30 3.55 -16.22 3.08
N GLU A 31 4.58 -17.08 3.16
CA GLU A 31 5.89 -16.71 3.68
C GLU A 31 6.69 -15.98 2.60
N LEU A 32 7.05 -14.73 2.86
CA LEU A 32 7.85 -13.92 1.94
C LEU A 32 8.80 -12.98 2.69
N VAL A 33 9.79 -12.49 1.96
CA VAL A 33 10.70 -11.46 2.46
C VAL A 33 10.28 -10.12 1.86
N ALA A 34 9.77 -9.22 2.71
CA ALA A 34 9.42 -7.85 2.33
C ALA A 34 10.20 -6.86 3.22
N GLY A 35 10.69 -5.78 2.63
CA GLY A 35 11.46 -4.76 3.38
C GLY A 35 12.74 -5.30 4.05
N GLY A 36 13.30 -6.40 3.55
CA GLY A 36 14.49 -7.05 4.12
C GLY A 36 14.22 -7.99 5.29
N GLN A 37 12.96 -8.20 5.68
CA GLN A 37 12.57 -9.10 6.75
C GLN A 37 11.65 -10.21 6.24
N ARG A 38 11.80 -11.42 6.77
CA ARG A 38 10.87 -12.53 6.52
C ARG A 38 9.62 -12.32 7.36
N GLY A 39 8.46 -12.53 6.76
CA GLY A 39 7.16 -12.49 7.43
C GLY A 39 6.12 -13.38 6.76
N SER A 40 5.06 -13.64 7.51
CA SER A 40 3.87 -14.36 7.06
C SER A 40 2.76 -13.36 6.75
N TYR A 41 2.23 -13.39 5.54
CA TYR A 41 1.23 -12.43 5.06
C TYR A 41 0.00 -13.17 4.55
N SER A 42 -1.20 -12.61 4.73
CA SER A 42 -2.39 -13.20 4.11
C SER A 42 -2.21 -13.24 2.59
N ALA A 43 -2.60 -14.35 1.95
CA ALA A 43 -2.59 -14.46 0.50
C ALA A 43 -3.40 -13.34 -0.16
N ARG A 44 -4.45 -12.84 0.51
CA ARG A 44 -5.25 -11.68 0.05
C ARG A 44 -4.52 -10.35 0.07
N GLN A 45 -3.38 -10.24 0.76
CA GLN A 45 -2.52 -9.06 0.75
C GLN A 45 -1.35 -9.22 -0.23
N CYS A 46 -1.26 -10.36 -0.92
CA CYS A 46 -0.19 -10.67 -1.86
C CYS A 46 -0.76 -10.64 -3.27
N VAL A 47 -0.53 -9.55 -3.99
CA VAL A 47 -0.89 -9.45 -5.42
C VAL A 47 0.26 -9.90 -6.31
N ASP A 48 -0.07 -10.27 -7.55
CA ASP A 48 0.95 -10.55 -8.54
C ASP A 48 1.74 -9.29 -8.94
N ARG A 49 2.87 -9.53 -9.62
CA ARG A 49 3.78 -8.46 -10.07
C ARG A 49 3.11 -7.48 -11.03
N ALA A 50 2.23 -7.94 -11.92
CA ALA A 50 1.61 -7.08 -12.91
C ALA A 50 0.65 -6.08 -12.23
N THR A 51 -0.15 -6.58 -11.30
CA THR A 51 -1.07 -5.81 -10.45
C THR A 51 -0.32 -4.78 -9.59
N ALA A 52 0.77 -5.20 -8.93
CA ALA A 52 1.63 -4.28 -8.16
C ALA A 52 2.23 -3.17 -9.06
N THR A 53 2.68 -3.53 -10.27
CA THR A 53 3.24 -2.59 -11.23
C THR A 53 2.20 -1.57 -11.71
N GLN A 54 0.98 -2.03 -11.99
CA GLN A 54 -0.12 -1.16 -12.38
C GLN A 54 -0.48 -0.15 -11.28
N ALA A 55 -0.58 -0.62 -10.03
CA ALA A 55 -0.85 0.24 -8.88
C ALA A 55 0.22 1.32 -8.73
N ALA A 56 1.50 0.94 -8.80
CA ALA A 56 2.62 1.87 -8.70
C ALA A 56 2.61 2.91 -9.85
N ALA A 57 2.40 2.46 -11.09
CA ALA A 57 2.34 3.36 -12.26
C ALA A 57 1.20 4.37 -12.15
N TYR A 58 0.01 3.93 -11.73
CA TYR A 58 -1.14 4.81 -11.54
C TYR A 58 -0.87 5.84 -10.44
N PHE A 59 -0.35 5.41 -9.28
CA PHE A 59 0.00 6.30 -8.17
C PHE A 59 1.02 7.36 -8.60
N VAL A 60 2.08 6.97 -9.31
CA VAL A 60 3.08 7.92 -9.84
C VAL A 60 2.45 8.96 -10.76
N SER A 61 1.47 8.56 -11.59
CA SER A 61 0.85 9.47 -12.57
C SER A 61 -0.25 10.38 -12.00
N THR A 62 -0.96 9.94 -10.96
CA THR A 62 -2.17 10.62 -10.48
C THR A 62 -2.11 11.05 -9.01
N GLY A 63 -1.20 10.48 -8.23
CA GLY A 63 -1.16 10.60 -6.77
C GLY A 63 -2.23 9.79 -6.02
N GLY A 64 -3.06 9.01 -6.72
CA GLY A 64 -4.18 8.27 -6.13
C GLY A 64 -4.07 6.75 -6.24
N ALA A 65 -5.05 6.05 -5.67
CA ALA A 65 -5.24 4.61 -5.83
C ALA A 65 -5.95 4.31 -7.16
N ASP A 66 -5.48 3.29 -7.89
CA ASP A 66 -6.08 2.91 -9.18
C ASP A 66 -7.51 2.38 -8.97
N PRO A 67 -8.56 3.03 -9.50
CA PRO A 67 -9.95 2.62 -9.28
C PRO A 67 -10.31 1.29 -9.95
N ARG A 68 -9.43 0.74 -10.79
CA ARG A 68 -9.61 -0.58 -11.43
C ARG A 68 -9.10 -1.74 -10.55
N LEU A 69 -8.42 -1.44 -9.45
CA LEU A 69 -7.86 -2.43 -8.53
C LEU A 69 -8.66 -2.47 -7.22
N CYS A 70 -8.51 -3.55 -6.46
CA CYS A 70 -9.19 -3.74 -5.18
C CYS A 70 -8.37 -3.14 -4.03
N TRP A 71 -8.95 -2.16 -3.34
CA TRP A 71 -8.32 -1.49 -2.20
C TRP A 71 -9.19 -1.62 -0.94
N GLN A 72 -8.55 -1.75 0.22
CA GLN A 72 -9.19 -1.72 1.53
C GLN A 72 -8.47 -0.76 2.46
N PRO A 73 -9.16 -0.15 3.45
CA PRO A 73 -8.49 0.59 4.51
C PRO A 73 -7.42 -0.27 5.20
N GLY A 74 -6.25 0.32 5.46
CA GLY A 74 -5.12 -0.31 6.13
C GLY A 74 -5.07 -0.12 7.63
#